data_AF-A0A9J6ZGA8-F1
#
_entry.id   AF-A0A9J6ZGA8-F1
#
_cell.length_a   1.000
_cell.length_b   1.000
_cell.length_c   1.000
_cell.angle_alpha   90.00
_cell.angle_beta   90.00
_cell.angle_gamma   90.00
#
_symmetry.space_group_name_H-M   'P 1'
#
loop_
_entity.id
_entity.type
_entity.pdbx_description
1 polymer ?
#
loop_
_entity_poly.entity_id
_entity_poly.type
_entity_poly.pdbx_seq_one_letter_code
_entity_poly.pdbx_strand_id
1 'polypeptide(L)'
;MTWHPGRKVSSKLLKQNALAAHPQIAPHIPNTKTYNASNLNEMLNRYRMVFVKPIKGSLGKGVIQVTKINGGYSYKVDSKKYKVTSYEALVRGLASKKLKRAYIIQQGIDLLRIDGSPVDYRVKYCIDDGVWNYRVILARVAGPGYAITNLSKGGRKLDYNIAIKQTLGAGAVSQIIGDMKHLTRLCTSVLEQRFPGLTHLGYDYGIDQRGKIWIFEVNTSPN
;
A
#
# COMPACT_ATOMS: atom_id res chain seq x y z
N MET A 1 -15.33 13.42 25.46
CA MET A 1 -13.94 12.99 25.15
C MET A 1 -13.40 13.89 24.05
N THR A 2 -12.51 14.83 24.38
CA THR A 2 -11.96 15.81 23.43
C THR A 2 -10.91 15.12 22.56
N TRP A 3 -11.16 15.06 21.25
CA TRP A 3 -10.24 14.47 20.28
C TRP A 3 -9.00 15.35 20.14
N HIS A 4 -7.87 14.93 20.72
CA HIS A 4 -6.60 15.62 20.52
C HIS A 4 -5.96 15.16 19.20
N PRO A 5 -5.71 16.07 18.24
CA PRO A 5 -5.07 15.71 16.99
C PRO A 5 -3.61 15.31 17.29
N GLY A 6 -3.31 14.00 17.17
CA GLY A 6 -1.94 13.51 17.28
C GLY A 6 -1.02 14.04 16.19
N ARG A 7 0.28 13.82 16.37
CA ARG A 7 1.32 14.23 15.43
C ARG A 7 1.03 13.71 14.02
N LYS A 8 1.15 14.59 13.02
CA LYS A 8 1.00 14.23 11.60
C LYS A 8 2.36 14.09 10.91
N VAL A 9 2.62 12.93 10.32
CA VAL A 9 3.79 12.66 9.48
C VAL A 9 3.32 12.39 8.04
N SER A 10 3.40 13.41 7.19
CA SER A 10 2.84 13.36 5.83
C SER A 10 3.72 12.64 4.80
N SER A 11 5.03 12.55 5.02
CA SER A 11 5.95 11.90 4.09
C SER A 11 5.86 10.38 4.18
N LYS A 12 5.46 9.73 3.08
CA LYS A 12 5.47 8.26 2.95
C LYS A 12 6.88 7.69 3.18
N LEU A 13 7.91 8.33 2.61
CA LEU A 13 9.30 7.85 2.72
C LEU A 13 9.83 7.89 4.15
N LEU A 14 9.51 8.91 4.95
CA LEU A 14 10.00 8.98 6.33
C LEU A 14 9.50 7.80 7.17
N LYS A 15 8.21 7.49 7.06
CA LYS A 15 7.59 6.35 7.76
C LYS A 15 8.11 5.03 7.22
N GLN A 16 8.19 4.89 5.90
CA GLN A 16 8.66 3.66 5.28
C GLN A 16 10.13 3.37 5.63
N ASN A 17 11.00 4.38 5.64
CA ASN A 17 12.40 4.22 6.02
C ASN A 17 12.57 3.85 7.50
N ALA A 18 11.77 4.45 8.39
CA ALA A 18 11.78 4.09 9.81
C ALA A 18 11.43 2.60 10.01
N LEU A 19 10.40 2.12 9.32
CA LEU A 19 9.98 0.72 9.38
C LEU A 19 10.99 -0.23 8.71
N ALA A 20 11.54 0.16 7.56
CA ALA A 20 12.50 -0.67 6.81
C ALA A 20 13.86 -0.81 7.51
N ALA A 21 14.16 0.03 8.50
CA ALA A 21 15.36 -0.12 9.34
C ALA A 21 15.22 -1.24 10.38
N HIS A 22 14.00 -1.72 10.66
CA HIS A 22 13.78 -2.77 11.65
C HIS A 22 13.81 -4.17 10.99
N PRO A 23 14.65 -5.11 11.45
CA PRO A 23 14.93 -6.37 10.75
C PRO A 23 13.70 -7.28 10.60
N GLN A 24 12.79 -7.28 11.58
CA GLN A 24 11.55 -8.06 11.50
C GLN A 24 10.47 -7.40 10.63
N ILE A 25 10.58 -6.09 10.34
CA ILE A 25 9.56 -5.36 9.56
C ILE A 25 10.00 -5.21 8.10
N ALA A 26 11.29 -4.99 7.86
CA ALA A 26 11.86 -4.79 6.54
C ALA A 26 11.43 -5.83 5.48
N PRO A 27 11.33 -7.15 5.80
CA PRO A 27 10.86 -8.15 4.84
C PRO A 27 9.42 -7.92 4.35
N HIS A 28 8.60 -7.20 5.11
CA HIS A 28 7.21 -6.87 4.79
C HIS A 28 7.06 -5.53 4.06
N ILE A 29 8.15 -4.80 3.84
CA ILE A 29 8.13 -3.50 3.17
C ILE A 29 8.50 -3.69 1.70
N PRO A 30 7.63 -3.32 0.74
CA PRO A 30 7.98 -3.40 -0.67
C PRO A 30 9.16 -2.48 -0.99
N ASN A 31 10.06 -2.94 -1.86
CA ASN A 31 11.21 -2.13 -2.28
C ASN A 31 10.73 -0.81 -2.90
N THR A 32 11.31 0.31 -2.46
CA THR A 32 10.94 1.65 -2.92
C THR A 32 12.18 2.43 -3.34
N LYS A 33 12.10 3.13 -4.47
CA LYS A 33 13.09 4.13 -4.91
C LYS A 33 12.43 5.48 -5.20
N THR A 34 13.20 6.55 -5.17
CA THR A 34 12.75 7.83 -5.72
C THR A 34 12.53 7.71 -7.23
N TYR A 35 11.53 8.41 -7.76
CA TYR A 35 11.23 8.35 -9.19
C TYR A 35 12.29 9.11 -10.01
N ASN A 36 12.94 8.39 -10.91
CA ASN A 36 13.61 8.92 -12.10
C ASN A 36 13.60 7.82 -13.19
N ALA A 37 13.98 8.16 -14.42
CA ALA A 37 13.93 7.22 -15.53
C ALA A 37 14.89 6.03 -15.35
N SER A 38 16.04 6.20 -14.72
CA SER A 38 16.96 5.08 -14.46
C SER A 38 16.37 4.10 -13.44
N ASN A 39 15.95 4.61 -12.28
CA ASN A 39 15.32 3.83 -11.22
C ASN A 39 14.05 3.11 -11.69
N LEU A 40 13.25 3.73 -12.57
CA LEU A 40 12.05 3.09 -13.12
C LEU A 40 12.42 1.88 -13.98
N ASN A 41 13.43 2.00 -14.84
CA ASN A 41 13.90 0.91 -15.68
C ASN A 41 14.42 -0.25 -14.82
N GLU A 42 15.29 0.06 -13.85
CA GLU A 42 15.84 -0.92 -12.92
C GLU A 42 14.74 -1.66 -12.15
N MET A 43 13.81 -0.93 -11.54
CA MET A 43 12.71 -1.52 -10.76
C MET A 43 11.77 -2.35 -11.64
N LEU A 44 11.51 -1.95 -12.89
CA LEU A 44 10.71 -2.73 -13.84
C LEU A 44 11.43 -4.00 -14.28
N ASN A 45 12.74 -3.96 -14.47
CA ASN A 45 13.52 -5.15 -14.81
C ASN A 45 13.56 -6.15 -13.65
N ARG A 46 13.65 -5.65 -12.42
CA ARG A 46 13.69 -6.51 -11.22
C ARG A 46 12.35 -7.10 -10.84
N TYR A 47 11.26 -6.32 -10.90
CA TYR A 47 9.97 -6.74 -10.34
C TYR A 47 8.86 -6.95 -11.37
N ARG A 48 9.07 -6.54 -12.63
CA ARG A 48 8.07 -6.48 -13.72
C ARG A 48 6.90 -5.52 -13.48
N MET A 49 6.36 -5.45 -12.27
CA MET A 49 5.26 -4.59 -11.87
C MET A 49 5.74 -3.59 -10.82
N VAL A 50 5.40 -2.32 -10.99
CA VAL A 50 5.69 -1.25 -10.02
C VAL A 50 4.52 -0.27 -9.91
N PHE A 51 4.44 0.42 -8.79
CA PHE A 51 3.56 1.56 -8.58
C PHE A 51 4.37 2.85 -8.53
N VAL A 52 4.07 3.77 -9.43
CA VAL A 52 4.59 5.14 -9.45
C VAL A 52 3.58 6.02 -8.71
N LYS A 53 3.93 6.50 -7.52
CA LYS A 53 3.00 7.23 -6.63
C LYS A 53 3.63 8.51 -6.05
N PRO A 54 2.84 9.58 -5.81
CA PRO A 54 3.36 10.80 -5.22
C PRO A 54 3.83 10.57 -3.78
N ILE A 55 4.93 11.22 -3.37
CA ILE A 55 5.46 11.12 -1.99
C ILE A 55 4.44 11.65 -0.98
N LYS A 56 3.79 12.76 -1.33
CA LYS A 56 2.72 13.40 -0.55
C LYS A 56 1.42 13.36 -1.37
N GLY A 57 0.41 12.71 -0.82
CA GLY A 57 -0.90 12.55 -1.45
C GLY A 57 -1.80 11.63 -0.64
N SER A 58 -3.08 11.68 -0.93
CA SER A 58 -4.14 10.90 -0.30
C SER A 58 -5.06 10.30 -1.37
N LEU A 59 -5.92 9.36 -0.96
CA LEU A 59 -6.99 8.81 -1.79
C LEU A 59 -6.51 8.18 -3.11
N GLY A 60 -5.27 7.70 -3.17
CA GLY A 60 -4.70 7.09 -4.37
C GLY A 60 -4.61 8.02 -5.59
N LYS A 61 -4.80 9.34 -5.41
CA LYS A 61 -4.73 10.30 -6.52
C LYS A 61 -3.31 10.37 -7.06
N GLY A 62 -3.17 10.20 -8.38
CA GLY A 62 -1.87 10.22 -9.07
C GLY A 62 -1.08 8.92 -8.92
N VAL A 63 -1.67 7.84 -8.43
CA VAL A 63 -1.03 6.51 -8.46
C VAL A 63 -1.12 5.94 -9.87
N ILE A 64 0.00 5.46 -10.38
CA ILE A 64 0.10 4.82 -11.70
C ILE A 64 0.70 3.43 -11.52
N GLN A 65 -0.02 2.39 -11.91
CA GLN A 65 0.54 1.04 -11.99
C GLN A 65 1.28 0.90 -13.32
N VAL A 66 2.49 0.39 -13.32
CA VAL A 66 3.28 0.12 -14.53
C VAL A 66 3.67 -1.35 -14.54
N THR A 67 3.58 -1.98 -15.70
CA THR A 67 3.89 -3.40 -15.87
C THR A 67 4.67 -3.61 -17.16
N LYS A 68 5.84 -4.23 -17.06
CA LYS A 68 6.61 -4.73 -18.19
C LYS A 68 5.91 -5.98 -18.74
N ILE A 69 5.55 -5.93 -20.01
CA ILE A 69 4.83 -6.99 -20.73
C ILE A 69 5.68 -7.48 -21.90
N ASN A 70 5.28 -8.58 -22.53
CA ASN A 70 5.94 -9.03 -23.75
C ASN A 70 5.75 -7.96 -24.84
N GLY A 71 6.84 -7.53 -25.48
CA GLY A 71 6.82 -6.50 -26.53
C GLY A 71 6.65 -5.06 -26.04
N GLY A 72 6.78 -4.77 -24.72
CA GLY A 72 6.82 -3.39 -24.23
C GLY A 72 6.31 -3.20 -22.80
N TYR A 73 5.47 -2.19 -22.61
CA TYR A 73 4.98 -1.78 -21.30
C TYR A 73 3.48 -1.50 -21.34
N SER A 74 2.81 -1.77 -20.23
CA SER A 74 1.48 -1.23 -19.98
C SER A 74 1.49 -0.40 -18.71
N TYR A 75 0.68 0.65 -18.68
CA TYR A 75 0.47 1.41 -17.47
C TYR A 75 -1.01 1.72 -17.28
N LYS A 76 -1.43 1.84 -16.03
CA LYS A 76 -2.80 2.09 -15.65
C LYS A 76 -2.88 3.33 -14.77
N VAL A 77 -3.77 4.24 -15.17
CA VAL A 77 -4.11 5.45 -14.41
C VAL A 77 -5.60 5.39 -14.14
N ASP A 78 -5.99 5.38 -12.87
CA ASP A 78 -7.36 5.03 -12.45
C ASP A 78 -7.79 3.68 -13.04
N SER A 79 -8.90 3.61 -13.78
CA SER A 79 -9.38 2.41 -14.49
C SER A 79 -8.85 2.30 -15.92
N LYS A 80 -8.20 3.35 -16.46
CA LYS A 80 -7.75 3.40 -17.85
C LYS A 80 -6.39 2.73 -18.02
N LYS A 81 -6.31 1.78 -18.95
CA LYS A 81 -5.08 1.06 -19.32
C LYS A 81 -4.53 1.57 -20.63
N TYR A 82 -3.22 1.77 -20.68
CA TYR A 82 -2.47 2.20 -21.84
C TYR A 82 -1.37 1.16 -22.14
N LYS A 83 -1.01 1.02 -23.40
CA LYS A 83 0.10 0.16 -23.85
C LYS A 83 1.04 0.97 -24.72
N VAL A 84 2.33 0.74 -24.58
CA VAL A 84 3.40 1.35 -25.37
C VAL A 84 4.48 0.31 -25.63
N THR A 85 5.14 0.40 -26.78
CA THR A 85 6.14 -0.59 -27.21
C THR A 85 7.55 -0.23 -26.74
N SER A 86 7.85 1.05 -26.51
CA SER A 86 9.18 1.50 -26.08
C SER A 86 9.20 2.11 -24.68
N TYR A 87 10.40 2.10 -24.07
CA TYR A 87 10.61 2.68 -22.75
C TYR A 87 10.50 4.21 -22.76
N GLU A 88 10.94 4.86 -23.82
CA GLU A 88 10.85 6.31 -24.00
C GLU A 88 9.38 6.75 -24.09
N ALA A 89 8.56 5.98 -24.81
CA ALA A 89 7.11 6.22 -24.88
C ALA A 89 6.44 6.03 -23.51
N LEU A 90 6.88 5.05 -22.71
CA LEU A 90 6.43 4.90 -21.32
C LEU A 90 6.78 6.14 -20.50
N VAL A 91 8.05 6.58 -20.52
CA VAL A 91 8.50 7.74 -19.72
C VAL A 91 7.71 9.00 -20.09
N ARG A 92 7.51 9.27 -21.40
CA ARG A 92 6.65 10.39 -21.87
C ARG A 92 5.20 10.24 -21.41
N GLY A 93 4.64 9.03 -21.54
CA GLY A 93 3.29 8.71 -21.08
C GLY A 93 3.11 9.00 -19.59
N LEU A 94 4.04 8.54 -18.74
CA LEU A 94 4.02 8.82 -17.31
C LEU A 94 4.16 10.30 -17.00
N ALA A 95 5.06 11.02 -17.69
CA ALA A 95 5.25 12.46 -17.49
C ALA A 95 3.94 13.24 -17.69
N SER A 96 3.14 12.88 -18.71
CA SER A 96 1.85 13.52 -18.99
C SER A 96 0.75 13.22 -17.95
N LYS A 97 0.87 12.11 -17.20
CA LYS A 97 -0.16 11.64 -16.25
C LYS A 97 0.20 11.97 -14.79
N LYS A 98 1.47 12.18 -14.50
CA LYS A 98 1.94 12.55 -13.16
C LYS A 98 1.43 13.94 -12.77
N LEU A 99 1.18 14.08 -11.48
CA LEU A 99 1.03 15.39 -10.85
C LEU A 99 2.38 16.12 -10.81
N LYS A 100 2.38 17.45 -10.89
CA LYS A 100 3.57 18.31 -10.76
C LYS A 100 4.11 18.30 -9.31
N ARG A 101 4.73 17.20 -8.89
CA ARG A 101 5.36 16.99 -7.55
C ARG A 101 6.31 15.79 -7.57
N ALA A 102 7.00 15.56 -6.45
CA ALA A 102 7.90 14.43 -6.28
C ALA A 102 7.15 13.07 -6.15
N TYR A 103 7.73 12.03 -6.75
CA TYR A 103 7.19 10.67 -6.83
C TYR A 103 8.20 9.64 -6.34
N ILE A 104 7.68 8.47 -5.97
CA ILE A 104 8.43 7.25 -5.72
C ILE A 104 7.97 6.14 -6.66
N ILE A 105 8.82 5.14 -6.83
CA ILE A 105 8.56 3.87 -7.49
C ILE A 105 8.58 2.82 -6.41
N GLN A 106 7.47 2.12 -6.20
CA GLN A 106 7.36 1.02 -5.25
C GLN A 106 7.14 -0.29 -6.01
N GLN A 107 7.78 -1.36 -5.56
CA GLN A 107 7.55 -2.71 -6.05
C GLN A 107 6.05 -3.04 -6.07
N GLY A 108 5.56 -3.56 -7.19
CA GLY A 108 4.21 -4.09 -7.32
C GLY A 108 4.15 -5.49 -6.72
N ILE A 109 3.13 -5.74 -5.91
CA ILE A 109 2.86 -7.03 -5.30
C ILE A 109 1.65 -7.65 -6.01
N ASP A 110 1.77 -8.91 -6.41
CA ASP A 110 0.63 -9.66 -6.94
C ASP A 110 -0.24 -10.13 -5.78
N LEU A 111 -1.24 -9.30 -5.48
CA LEU A 111 -2.16 -9.48 -4.36
C LEU A 111 -3.12 -10.62 -4.60
N LEU A 112 -3.59 -11.23 -3.51
CA LEU A 112 -4.80 -12.05 -3.49
C LEU A 112 -5.98 -11.29 -4.09
N ARG A 113 -6.87 -12.06 -4.72
CA ARG A 113 -8.00 -11.52 -5.50
C ARG A 113 -9.31 -12.16 -5.08
N ILE A 114 -10.37 -11.35 -5.09
CA ILE A 114 -11.76 -11.79 -4.99
C ILE A 114 -12.44 -11.31 -6.27
N ASP A 115 -13.07 -12.23 -7.00
CA ASP A 115 -13.73 -11.96 -8.29
C ASP A 115 -12.79 -11.28 -9.30
N GLY A 116 -11.50 -11.66 -9.30
CA GLY A 116 -10.45 -11.08 -10.16
C GLY A 116 -9.91 -9.71 -9.70
N SER A 117 -10.55 -9.06 -8.72
CA SER A 117 -10.13 -7.77 -8.17
C SER A 117 -9.15 -7.94 -7.00
N PRO A 118 -8.06 -7.16 -6.93
CA PRO A 118 -7.11 -7.23 -5.83
C PRO A 118 -7.76 -6.81 -4.50
N VAL A 119 -7.27 -7.43 -3.42
CA VAL A 119 -7.73 -7.20 -2.05
C VAL A 119 -6.58 -6.68 -1.20
N ASP A 120 -6.88 -5.70 -0.35
CA ASP A 120 -5.98 -5.24 0.69
C ASP A 120 -6.74 -5.05 2.01
N TYR A 121 -6.02 -4.84 3.11
CA TYR A 121 -6.57 -4.85 4.47
C TYR A 121 -6.22 -3.55 5.19
N ARG A 122 -7.26 -2.87 5.67
CA ARG A 122 -7.13 -1.64 6.45
C ARG A 122 -7.21 -1.99 7.94
N VAL A 123 -6.19 -1.60 8.69
CA VAL A 123 -6.20 -1.64 10.16
C VAL A 123 -6.19 -0.20 10.69
N LYS A 124 -7.17 0.18 11.51
CA LYS A 124 -7.12 1.39 12.33
C LYS A 124 -6.72 1.01 13.75
N TYR A 125 -5.58 1.53 14.19
CA TYR A 125 -5.00 1.34 15.50
C TYR A 125 -4.87 2.71 16.15
N CYS A 126 -5.44 2.93 17.33
CA CYS A 126 -5.39 4.24 17.99
C CYS A 126 -5.38 4.11 19.50
N ILE A 127 -4.92 5.17 20.17
CA ILE A 127 -5.00 5.29 21.61
C ILE A 127 -6.46 5.52 22.01
N ASP A 128 -6.94 4.68 22.92
CA ASP A 128 -8.21 4.78 23.61
C ASP A 128 -7.95 4.46 25.08
N ASP A 129 -8.44 5.30 25.99
CA ASP A 129 -8.17 5.19 27.44
C ASP A 129 -6.68 4.99 27.78
N GLY A 130 -5.82 5.73 27.09
CA GLY A 130 -4.38 5.74 27.33
C GLY A 130 -3.60 4.55 26.74
N VAL A 131 -4.28 3.58 26.12
CA VAL A 131 -3.64 2.40 25.52
C VAL A 131 -4.02 2.21 24.06
N TRP A 132 -3.14 1.59 23.27
CA TRP A 132 -3.41 1.34 21.86
C TRP A 132 -4.43 0.21 21.65
N ASN A 133 -5.42 0.47 20.81
CA ASN A 133 -6.54 -0.42 20.54
C ASN A 133 -6.82 -0.57 19.04
N TYR A 134 -7.21 -1.78 18.62
CA TYR A 134 -7.71 -2.03 17.26
C TYR A 134 -9.16 -1.57 17.15
N ARG A 135 -9.40 -0.49 16.41
CA ARG A 135 -10.76 0.01 16.18
C ARG A 135 -11.42 -0.59 14.96
N VAL A 136 -10.63 -0.84 13.92
CA VAL A 136 -11.13 -1.37 12.65
C VAL A 136 -10.09 -2.32 12.08
N ILE A 137 -10.56 -3.49 11.66
CA ILE A 137 -9.86 -4.36 10.71
C ILE A 137 -10.88 -4.68 9.64
N LEU A 138 -10.59 -4.41 8.38
CA LEU A 138 -11.47 -4.74 7.27
C LEU A 138 -10.67 -5.03 6.00
N ALA A 139 -11.25 -5.83 5.10
CA ALA A 139 -10.75 -5.98 3.75
C ALA A 139 -11.39 -4.95 2.82
N ARG A 140 -10.64 -4.54 1.79
CA ARG A 140 -11.14 -3.70 0.69
C ARG A 140 -10.84 -4.40 -0.62
N VAL A 141 -11.88 -4.62 -1.40
CA VAL A 141 -11.78 -5.15 -2.75
C VAL A 141 -11.78 -3.98 -3.71
N ALA A 142 -10.82 -3.93 -4.64
CA ALA A 142 -10.76 -2.86 -5.63
C ALA A 142 -11.99 -2.88 -6.56
N GLY A 143 -12.39 -1.68 -7.01
CA GLY A 143 -13.40 -1.55 -8.06
C GLY A 143 -12.93 -2.20 -9.36
N PRO A 144 -13.84 -2.67 -10.23
CA PRO A 144 -13.49 -3.30 -11.49
C PRO A 144 -12.50 -2.47 -12.32
N GLY A 145 -11.43 -3.12 -12.77
CA GLY A 145 -10.39 -2.48 -13.56
C GLY A 145 -9.41 -1.60 -12.78
N TYR A 146 -9.65 -1.26 -11.51
CA TYR A 146 -8.69 -0.49 -10.69
C TYR A 146 -7.54 -1.37 -10.17
N ALA A 147 -6.36 -0.76 -10.03
CA ALA A 147 -5.19 -1.40 -9.43
C ALA A 147 -5.04 -1.11 -7.93
N ILE A 148 -5.78 -0.11 -7.43
CA ILE A 148 -5.79 0.31 -6.03
C ILE A 148 -7.17 0.06 -5.44
N THR A 149 -7.22 -0.36 -4.18
CA THR A 149 -8.44 -0.77 -3.45
C THR A 149 -9.16 0.40 -2.78
N ASN A 150 -8.93 1.63 -3.25
CA ASN A 150 -9.50 2.79 -2.62
C ASN A 150 -11.03 2.82 -2.80
N LEU A 151 -11.76 2.88 -1.68
CA LEU A 151 -13.22 2.96 -1.65
C LEU A 151 -13.77 4.13 -2.46
N SER A 152 -13.06 5.27 -2.51
CA SER A 152 -13.48 6.43 -3.31
C SER A 152 -13.38 6.21 -4.83
N LYS A 153 -12.93 5.02 -5.27
CA LYS A 153 -12.78 4.61 -6.67
C LYS A 153 -13.65 3.38 -6.98
N GLY A 154 -14.78 3.24 -6.28
CA GLY A 154 -15.71 2.12 -6.46
C GLY A 154 -15.26 0.81 -5.80
N GLY A 155 -14.28 0.87 -4.89
CA GLY A 155 -13.94 -0.28 -4.05
C GLY A 155 -15.03 -0.57 -3.02
N ARG A 156 -15.14 -1.84 -2.61
CA ARG A 156 -16.10 -2.29 -1.59
C ARG A 156 -15.39 -2.78 -0.34
N LYS A 157 -16.02 -2.60 0.83
CA LYS A 157 -15.58 -3.19 2.09
C LYS A 157 -16.06 -4.64 2.17
N LEU A 158 -15.26 -5.48 2.82
CA LEU A 158 -15.63 -6.83 3.18
C LEU A 158 -15.10 -7.13 4.58
N ASP A 159 -15.78 -8.01 5.31
CA ASP A 159 -15.23 -8.55 6.54
C ASP A 159 -13.90 -9.26 6.25
N TYR A 160 -12.90 -9.03 7.09
CA TYR A 160 -11.56 -9.58 6.84
C TYR A 160 -11.55 -11.12 6.95
N ASN A 161 -12.38 -11.73 7.80
CA ASN A 161 -12.48 -13.18 7.90
C ASN A 161 -13.05 -13.77 6.62
N ILE A 162 -14.10 -13.15 6.07
CA ILE A 162 -14.68 -13.58 4.80
C ILE A 162 -13.63 -13.46 3.68
N ALA A 163 -12.92 -12.33 3.61
CA ALA A 163 -11.91 -12.11 2.58
C ALA A 163 -10.76 -13.13 2.65
N ILE A 164 -10.22 -13.39 3.85
CA ILE A 164 -9.15 -14.36 4.04
C ILE A 164 -9.66 -15.78 3.76
N LYS A 165 -10.85 -16.13 4.24
CA LYS A 165 -11.45 -17.45 3.99
C LYS A 165 -11.66 -17.71 2.50
N GLN A 166 -12.13 -16.72 1.74
CA GLN A 166 -12.34 -16.85 0.29
C GLN A 166 -11.03 -16.95 -0.50
N THR A 167 -9.92 -16.40 0.00
CA THR A 167 -8.66 -16.30 -0.75
C THR A 167 -7.60 -17.32 -0.32
N LEU A 168 -7.53 -17.67 0.96
CA LEU A 168 -6.54 -18.59 1.55
C LEU A 168 -7.17 -19.78 2.28
N GLY A 169 -8.50 -19.83 2.41
CA GLY A 169 -9.21 -20.87 3.16
C GLY A 169 -9.38 -20.55 4.64
N ALA A 170 -10.29 -21.27 5.29
CA ALA A 170 -10.69 -21.01 6.68
C ALA A 170 -9.55 -21.22 7.68
N GLY A 171 -8.66 -22.19 7.44
CA GLY A 171 -7.53 -22.51 8.33
C GLY A 171 -6.49 -21.38 8.42
N ALA A 172 -6.40 -20.52 7.41
CA ALA A 172 -5.43 -19.42 7.39
C ALA A 172 -5.86 -18.18 8.21
N VAL A 173 -7.15 -18.06 8.54
CA VAL A 173 -7.73 -16.83 9.11
C VAL A 173 -7.05 -16.41 10.41
N SER A 174 -6.93 -17.34 11.37
CA SER A 174 -6.36 -17.04 12.69
C SER A 174 -4.89 -16.61 12.59
N GLN A 175 -4.10 -17.35 11.80
CA GLN A 175 -2.68 -17.07 11.59
C GLN A 175 -2.46 -15.70 10.95
N ILE A 176 -3.12 -15.43 9.82
CA ILE A 176 -2.95 -14.17 9.08
C ILE A 176 -3.34 -12.96 9.94
N ILE A 177 -4.40 -13.06 10.72
CA ILE A 177 -4.83 -11.97 11.60
C ILE A 177 -3.90 -11.81 12.81
N GLY A 178 -3.41 -12.91 13.38
CA GLY A 178 -2.38 -12.89 14.41
C GLY A 178 -1.13 -12.15 13.93
N ASP A 179 -0.62 -12.52 12.75
CA ASP A 179 0.58 -11.91 12.15
C ASP A 179 0.36 -10.44 11.81
N MET A 180 -0.79 -10.09 11.23
CA MET A 180 -1.11 -8.70 10.90
C MET A 180 -1.21 -7.83 12.16
N LYS A 181 -1.82 -8.34 13.24
CA LYS A 181 -1.88 -7.67 14.54
C LYS A 181 -0.49 -7.52 15.15
N HIS A 182 0.33 -8.57 15.14
CA HIS A 182 1.70 -8.52 15.62
C HIS A 182 2.52 -7.45 14.88
N LEU A 183 2.50 -7.48 13.54
CA LEU A 183 3.16 -6.47 12.71
C LEU A 183 2.65 -5.06 12.99
N THR A 184 1.34 -4.88 13.22
CA THR A 184 0.76 -3.57 13.57
C THR A 184 1.39 -3.02 14.85
N ARG A 185 1.45 -3.82 15.92
CA ARG A 185 2.04 -3.41 17.21
C ARG A 185 3.51 -3.08 17.08
N LEU A 186 4.26 -3.95 16.39
CA LEU A 186 5.70 -3.77 16.18
C LEU A 186 5.99 -2.49 15.38
N CYS A 187 5.26 -2.27 14.28
CA CYS A 187 5.37 -1.05 13.50
C CYS A 187 4.98 0.20 14.30
N THR A 188 3.95 0.10 15.14
CA THR A 188 3.50 1.22 15.98
C THR A 188 4.61 1.62 16.94
N SER A 189 5.21 0.67 17.65
CA SER A 189 6.32 0.92 18.58
C SER A 189 7.51 1.62 17.91
N VAL A 190 7.94 1.13 16.74
CA VAL A 190 9.04 1.77 15.96
C VAL A 190 8.67 3.19 15.53
N LEU A 191 7.43 3.41 15.09
CA LEU A 191 6.98 4.73 14.66
C LEU A 191 6.81 5.71 15.82
N GLU A 192 6.36 5.26 16.99
CA GLU A 192 6.26 6.10 18.19
C GLU A 192 7.62 6.56 18.68
N GLN A 193 8.60 5.65 18.74
CA GLN A 193 9.98 6.01 19.09
C GLN A 193 10.55 7.04 18.11
N ARG A 194 10.30 6.86 16.81
CA ARG A 194 10.84 7.77 15.78
C ARG A 194 10.06 9.09 15.68
N PHE A 195 8.77 9.07 15.97
CA PHE A 195 7.86 10.19 15.82
C PHE A 195 6.96 10.32 17.07
N PRO A 196 7.47 10.83 18.20
CA PRO A 196 6.67 10.98 19.42
C PRO A 196 5.39 11.79 19.20
N GLY A 197 4.32 11.44 19.90
CA GLY A 197 3.00 12.11 19.85
C GLY A 197 2.02 11.54 18.83
N LEU A 198 2.28 10.36 18.26
CA LEU A 198 1.28 9.63 17.45
C LEU A 198 0.17 9.09 18.35
N THR A 199 -1.09 9.28 17.93
CA THR A 199 -2.25 8.77 18.68
C THR A 199 -3.18 7.91 17.83
N HIS A 200 -3.07 7.98 16.50
CA HIS A 200 -3.91 7.24 15.56
C HIS A 200 -3.11 6.85 14.33
N LEU A 201 -3.20 5.59 13.93
CA LEU A 201 -2.51 5.01 12.79
C LEU A 201 -3.48 4.18 11.93
N GLY A 202 -3.42 4.39 10.62
CA GLY A 202 -4.12 3.60 9.62
C GLY A 202 -3.12 2.84 8.76
N TYR A 203 -3.05 1.54 8.95
CA TYR A 203 -2.20 0.65 8.16
C TYR A 203 -2.94 0.11 6.94
N ASP A 204 -2.25 0.11 5.81
CA ASP A 204 -2.69 -0.51 4.57
C ASP A 204 -1.80 -1.73 4.28
N TYR A 205 -2.35 -2.92 4.49
CA TYR A 205 -1.69 -4.20 4.28
C TYR A 205 -2.13 -4.85 2.97
N GLY A 206 -1.21 -5.51 2.28
CA GLY A 206 -1.51 -6.44 1.20
C GLY A 206 -1.14 -7.87 1.60
N ILE A 207 -1.76 -8.86 0.97
CA ILE A 207 -1.34 -10.25 1.08
C ILE A 207 -1.11 -10.77 -0.33
N ASP A 208 0.06 -11.34 -0.60
CA ASP A 208 0.38 -11.89 -1.90
C ASP A 208 -0.15 -13.31 -2.10
N GLN A 209 -0.01 -13.83 -3.32
CA GLN A 209 -0.44 -15.18 -3.70
C GLN A 209 0.19 -16.31 -2.87
N ARG A 210 1.25 -16.04 -2.08
CA ARG A 210 1.91 -17.00 -1.20
C ARG A 210 1.53 -16.81 0.27
N GLY A 211 0.55 -15.95 0.56
CA GLY A 211 0.12 -15.65 1.93
C GLY A 211 1.04 -14.68 2.67
N LYS A 212 2.07 -14.11 2.04
CA LYS A 212 2.97 -13.16 2.70
C LYS A 212 2.28 -11.80 2.85
N ILE A 213 2.34 -11.27 4.07
CA ILE A 213 1.82 -9.93 4.40
C ILE A 213 2.83 -8.86 3.97
N TRP A 214 2.34 -7.80 3.35
CA TRP A 214 3.08 -6.62 2.93
C TRP A 214 2.47 -5.35 3.53
N ILE A 215 3.29 -4.37 3.87
CA ILE A 215 2.88 -3.06 4.39
C ILE A 215 3.06 -2.01 3.31
N PHE A 216 1.97 -1.50 2.75
CA PHE A 216 2.00 -0.53 1.66
C PHE A 216 2.14 0.91 2.14
N GLU A 217 1.42 1.25 3.21
CA GLU A 217 1.39 2.59 3.77
C GLU A 217 0.96 2.57 5.24
N VAL A 218 1.46 3.55 6.01
CA VAL A 218 0.96 3.89 7.34
C VAL A 218 0.54 5.37 7.35
N ASN A 219 -0.73 5.62 7.65
CA ASN A 219 -1.32 6.95 7.72
C ASN A 219 -1.42 7.41 9.18
N THR A 220 -0.89 8.59 9.51
CA THR A 220 -0.93 9.16 10.88
C THR A 220 -2.08 10.15 11.09
N SER A 221 -3.04 10.14 10.18
CA SER A 221 -4.27 10.92 10.26
C SER A 221 -5.34 10.15 9.46
N PRO A 222 -5.63 8.90 9.85
CA PRO A 222 -6.60 8.10 9.11
C PRO A 222 -8.00 8.69 9.27
N ASN A 223 -8.67 8.94 8.15
CA ASN A 223 -10.10 9.21 8.12
C ASN A 223 -10.87 7.95 8.50
#